data_AF-A0A9D6FK82-F1
#
_entry.id   AF-A0A9D6FK82-F1
#
_cell.length_a   1.000
_cell.length_b   1.000
_cell.length_c   1.000
_cell.angle_alpha   90.00
_cell.angle_beta   90.00
_cell.angle_gamma   90.00
#
_symmetry.space_group_name_H-M   'P 1'
#
loop_
_entity.id
_entity.type
_entity.pdbx_description
1 polymer ?
#
loop_
_entity_poly.entity_id
_entity_poly.type
_entity_poly.pdbx_seq_one_letter_code
_entity_poly.pdbx_strand_id
1 'polypeptide(L)'
;MTQSSADPMILYGQLLSDLQALASISEEQSRRGGEMKPTELQDSMNVCGAIIDRVRDVDERIAKAGVRPGDPRLATAAEQARQLVSTIVLNFARTADRMRQFREGSLANLQSMTSGVRVANAYGGLPQERAPQILERRA
;
A
#
# COMPACT_ATOMS: atom_id res chain seq x y z
N MET A 1 -9.24 41.25 12.02
CA MET A 1 -9.09 39.95 11.34
C MET A 1 -8.20 39.08 12.20
N THR A 2 -8.78 38.17 12.99
CA THR A 2 -8.02 37.26 13.85
C THR A 2 -7.45 36.13 12.98
N GLN A 3 -6.19 36.25 12.60
CA GLN A 3 -5.43 35.09 12.13
C GLN A 3 -5.41 34.08 13.27
N SER A 4 -6.20 33.01 13.16
CA SER A 4 -6.10 31.86 14.05
C SER A 4 -4.76 31.18 13.74
N SER A 5 -3.71 31.68 14.38
CA SER A 5 -2.42 31.01 14.48
C SER A 5 -2.65 29.77 15.33
N ALA A 6 -3.04 28.66 14.71
CA ALA A 6 -3.11 27.37 15.38
C ALA A 6 -1.75 27.11 16.05
N ASP A 7 -1.77 26.80 17.35
CA ASP A 7 -0.57 26.52 18.13
C ASP A 7 0.25 25.41 17.42
N PRO A 8 1.54 25.65 17.14
CA PRO A 8 2.44 24.67 16.53
C PRO A 8 2.39 23.28 17.17
N MET A 9 2.20 23.21 18.49
CA MET A 9 2.07 21.93 19.21
C MET A 9 0.74 21.24 18.91
N ILE A 10 -0.35 21.98 18.68
CA ILE A 10 -1.63 21.42 18.24
C ILE A 10 -1.51 20.88 16.81
N LEU A 11 -0.84 21.62 15.92
CA LEU A 11 -0.60 21.19 14.54
C LEU A 11 0.21 19.89 14.48
N TYR A 12 1.32 19.81 15.21
CA TYR A 12 2.08 18.55 15.29
C TYR A 12 1.33 17.44 16.01
N GLY A 13 0.57 17.75 17.06
CA GLY A 13 -0.22 16.73 17.77
C GLY A 13 -1.25 16.05 16.87
N GLN A 14 -1.96 16.83 16.05
CA GLN A 14 -2.89 16.30 15.05
C GLN A 14 -2.16 15.50 13.97
N LEU A 15 -1.05 16.04 13.44
CA LEU A 15 -0.25 15.36 12.42
C LEU A 15 0.28 14.00 12.92
N LEU A 16 0.80 13.95 14.14
CA LEU A 16 1.32 12.72 14.72
C LEU A 16 0.24 11.65 14.90
N SER A 17 -0.97 12.05 15.32
CA SER A 17 -2.10 11.12 15.43
C SER A 17 -2.49 10.54 14.06
N ASP A 18 -2.57 11.40 13.04
CA ASP A 18 -2.89 10.97 11.67
C ASP A 18 -1.81 9.99 11.15
N LEU A 19 -0.54 10.33 11.36
CA LEU A 19 0.60 9.50 10.96
C LEU A 19 0.66 8.16 11.69
N GLN A 20 0.31 8.09 12.98
CA GLN A 20 0.27 6.84 13.73
C GLN A 20 -0.82 5.89 13.23
N ALA A 21 -2.01 6.42 12.94
CA ALA A 21 -3.09 5.64 12.35
C ALA A 21 -2.67 5.08 10.99
N LEU A 22 -2.02 5.91 10.16
CA LEU A 22 -1.56 5.53 8.83
C LEU A 22 -0.38 4.55 8.87
N ALA A 23 0.53 4.68 9.83
CA ALA A 23 1.59 3.69 10.05
C ALA A 23 0.98 2.30 10.29
N SER A 24 -0.04 2.21 11.14
CA SER A 24 -0.76 0.97 11.44
C SER A 24 -1.45 0.38 10.20
N ILE A 25 -2.13 1.22 9.41
CA ILE A 25 -2.78 0.81 8.16
C ILE A 25 -1.74 0.32 7.13
N SER A 26 -0.64 1.06 6.96
CA SER A 26 0.41 0.71 6.01
C SER A 26 1.09 -0.62 6.36
N GLU A 27 1.26 -0.91 7.65
CA GLU A 27 1.83 -2.17 8.13
C GLU A 27 0.88 -3.35 7.85
N GLU A 28 -0.41 -3.18 8.13
CA GLU A 28 -1.43 -4.19 7.81
C GLU A 28 -1.46 -4.48 6.30
N GLN A 29 -1.42 -3.44 5.47
CA GLN A 29 -1.41 -3.61 4.03
C GLN A 29 -0.12 -4.27 3.52
N SER A 30 1.02 -3.92 4.09
CA SER A 30 2.28 -4.60 3.79
C SER A 30 2.18 -6.10 4.08
N ARG A 31 1.61 -6.48 5.24
CA ARG A 31 1.36 -7.88 5.59
C ARG A 31 0.43 -8.57 4.59
N ARG A 32 -0.62 -7.90 4.14
CA ARG A 32 -1.62 -8.41 3.18
C ARG A 32 -1.22 -8.30 1.70
N GLY A 33 -0.07 -7.70 1.35
CA GLY A 33 0.26 -7.27 0.00
C GLY A 33 0.22 -8.33 -1.13
N GLY A 34 0.14 -9.63 -0.80
CA GLY A 34 -0.11 -10.69 -1.79
C GLY A 34 -1.58 -10.86 -2.21
N GLU A 35 -2.52 -10.26 -1.48
CA GLU A 35 -3.97 -10.41 -1.65
C GLU A 35 -4.67 -9.09 -2.02
N MET A 36 -3.93 -7.97 -2.03
CA MET A 36 -4.48 -6.66 -2.38
C MET A 36 -4.80 -6.55 -3.87
N LYS A 37 -5.94 -5.93 -4.17
CA LYS A 37 -6.30 -5.56 -5.53
C LYS A 37 -5.43 -4.39 -6.01
N PRO A 38 -5.12 -4.30 -7.32
CA PRO A 38 -4.35 -3.19 -7.86
C PRO A 38 -4.92 -1.80 -7.55
N THR A 39 -6.24 -1.67 -7.47
CA THR A 39 -6.93 -0.42 -7.10
C THR A 39 -6.66 -0.03 -5.64
N GLU A 40 -6.63 -1.02 -4.73
CA GLU A 40 -6.35 -0.77 -3.31
C GLU A 40 -4.91 -0.28 -3.11
N LEU A 41 -3.95 -0.79 -3.89
CA LEU A 41 -2.57 -0.27 -3.87
C LEU A 41 -2.51 1.17 -4.41
N GLN A 42 -3.23 1.47 -5.49
CA GLN A 42 -3.26 2.82 -6.04
C GLN A 42 -3.84 3.82 -5.02
N ASP A 43 -4.94 3.46 -4.37
CA ASP A 43 -5.55 4.28 -3.32
C ASP A 43 -4.57 4.53 -2.17
N SER A 44 -3.86 3.48 -1.76
CA SER A 44 -2.82 3.57 -0.73
C SER A 44 -1.64 4.45 -1.10
N MET A 45 -1.17 4.40 -2.34
CA MET A 45 -0.12 5.29 -2.85
C MET A 45 -0.60 6.74 -2.91
N ASN A 46 -1.87 6.98 -3.27
CA ASN A 46 -2.48 8.30 -3.27
C ASN A 46 -2.56 8.89 -1.85
N VAL A 47 -2.97 8.07 -0.87
CA VAL A 47 -2.97 8.44 0.56
C VAL A 47 -1.55 8.81 1.02
N CYS A 48 -0.55 8.04 0.59
CA CYS A 48 0.86 8.29 0.90
C CYS A 48 1.33 9.67 0.39
N GLY A 49 0.98 10.03 -0.85
CA GLY A 49 1.26 11.35 -1.40
C GLY A 49 0.60 12.49 -0.61
N ALA A 50 -0.70 12.33 -0.29
CA ALA A 50 -1.45 13.32 0.48
C ALA A 50 -0.87 13.56 1.89
N ILE A 51 -0.29 12.53 2.52
CA ILE A 51 0.39 12.65 3.82
C ILE A 51 1.66 13.48 3.70
N ILE A 52 2.49 13.22 2.69
CA ILE A 52 3.73 13.97 2.47
C ILE A 52 3.42 15.45 2.28
N ASP A 53 2.38 15.77 1.51
CA ASP A 53 1.91 17.14 1.31
C ASP A 53 1.41 17.77 2.62
N ARG A 54 0.71 17.01 3.47
CA ARG A 54 0.21 17.49 4.77
C ARG A 54 1.33 17.74 5.78
N VAL A 55 2.36 16.89 5.82
CA VAL A 55 3.55 17.11 6.67
C VAL A 55 4.24 18.40 6.25
N ARG A 56 4.41 18.60 4.94
CA ARG A 56 4.99 19.83 4.39
C ARG A 56 4.15 21.06 4.72
N ASP A 57 2.82 21.00 4.60
CA ASP A 57 1.93 22.11 4.98
C ASP A 57 2.07 22.47 6.46
N VAL A 58 2.14 21.47 7.35
CA VAL A 58 2.36 21.69 8.79
C VAL A 58 3.71 22.36 9.05
N ASP A 59 4.79 21.86 8.45
CA ASP A 59 6.12 22.47 8.58
C ASP A 59 6.12 23.93 8.06
N GLU A 60 5.47 24.20 6.92
CA GLU A 60 5.35 25.56 6.37
C GLU A 60 4.51 26.48 7.28
N ARG A 61 3.42 25.98 7.86
CA ARG A 61 2.57 26.75 8.78
C ARG A 61 3.30 27.08 10.08
N ILE A 62 4.10 26.15 10.60
CA ILE A 62 4.91 26.34 11.80
C ILE A 62 6.04 27.34 11.54
N ALA A 63 6.71 27.24 10.38
CA ALA A 63 7.70 28.22 9.96
C ALA A 63 7.09 29.63 9.84
N LYS A 64 5.90 29.76 9.23
CA LYS A 64 5.15 31.02 9.11
C LYS A 64 4.68 31.58 10.45
N ALA A 65 4.43 30.73 11.44
CA ALA A 65 4.05 31.15 12.80
C ALA A 65 5.23 31.77 13.59
N GLY A 66 6.44 31.83 13.01
CA GLY A 66 7.59 32.51 13.63
C GLY A 66 8.19 31.74 14.81
N VAL A 67 7.91 30.44 14.91
CA VAL A 67 8.49 29.57 15.94
C VAL A 67 10.01 29.53 15.76
N ARG A 68 10.74 29.95 16.79
CA ARG A 68 12.20 29.89 16.77
C ARG A 68 12.68 28.43 16.81
N PRO A 69 13.81 28.09 16.14
CA PRO A 69 14.40 26.75 16.11
C PRO A 69 14.87 26.16 17.46
N GLY A 70 14.45 26.73 18.60
CA GLY A 70 14.93 26.39 19.93
C GLY A 70 13.93 25.65 20.82
N ASP A 71 12.68 25.42 20.39
CA ASP A 71 11.73 24.64 21.20
C ASP A 71 12.03 23.13 21.05
N PRO A 72 12.54 22.47 22.10
CA PRO A 72 12.90 21.06 22.03
C PRO A 72 11.70 20.14 21.80
N ARG A 73 10.49 20.56 22.21
CA ARG A 73 9.27 19.76 22.04
C ARG A 73 8.84 19.74 20.59
N LEU A 74 8.90 20.89 19.91
CA LEU A 74 8.58 20.99 18.48
C LEU A 74 9.62 20.26 17.63
N ALA A 75 10.90 20.36 17.98
CA ALA A 75 11.95 19.57 17.32
C ALA A 75 11.71 18.06 17.47
N THR A 76 11.32 17.62 18.67
CA THR A 76 11.00 16.20 18.94
C THR A 76 9.78 15.75 18.14
N ALA A 77 8.71 16.56 18.09
CA ALA A 77 7.49 16.23 17.36
C ALA A 77 7.72 16.19 15.83
N ALA A 78 8.50 17.12 15.30
CA ALA A 78 8.91 17.13 13.89
C ALA A 78 9.69 15.87 13.53
N GLU A 79 10.64 15.47 14.38
CA GLU A 79 11.43 14.26 14.18
C GLU A 79 10.57 12.99 14.23
N GLN A 80 9.66 12.89 15.20
CA GLN A 80 8.70 11.78 15.27
C GLN A 80 7.83 11.69 14.02
N ALA A 81 7.36 12.83 13.49
CA ALA A 81 6.57 12.87 12.27
C ALA A 81 7.37 12.33 11.07
N ARG A 82 8.63 12.74 10.92
CA ARG A 82 9.52 12.23 9.86
C ARG A 82 9.76 10.73 9.95
N GLN A 83 9.96 10.21 11.15
CA GLN A 83 10.16 8.77 11.37
C GLN A 83 8.91 7.96 11.01
N LEU A 84 7.72 8.46 11.36
CA LEU A 84 6.47 7.83 10.98
C LEU A 84 6.25 7.85 9.46
N VAL A 85 6.51 8.99 8.80
CA VAL A 85 6.45 9.09 7.33
C VAL A 85 7.39 8.09 6.68
N SER A 86 8.65 8.00 7.14
CA SER A 86 9.61 7.03 6.63
C SER A 86 9.10 5.60 6.77
N THR A 87 8.51 5.26 7.92
CA THR A 87 7.90 3.95 8.17
C THR A 87 6.75 3.65 7.20
N ILE A 88 5.85 4.62 7.02
CA ILE A 88 4.70 4.51 6.11
C ILE A 88 5.18 4.27 4.67
N VAL A 89 6.13 5.07 4.20
CA VAL A 89 6.69 4.95 2.83
C VAL A 89 7.35 3.59 2.63
N LEU A 90 8.14 3.11 3.59
CA LEU A 90 8.78 1.80 3.52
C LEU A 90 7.75 0.66 3.47
N ASN A 91 6.68 0.76 4.25
CA ASN A 91 5.62 -0.24 4.25
C ASN A 91 4.92 -0.30 2.89
N PHE A 92 4.57 0.85 2.29
CA PHE A 92 3.97 0.87 0.96
C PHE A 92 4.92 0.40 -0.15
N ALA A 93 6.21 0.73 -0.06
CA ALA A 93 7.21 0.20 -1.00
C ALA A 93 7.25 -1.33 -0.97
N ARG A 94 7.24 -1.93 0.24
CA ARG A 94 7.15 -3.39 0.41
C ARG A 94 5.86 -3.96 -0.18
N THR A 95 4.72 -3.29 0.02
CA THR A 95 3.44 -3.71 -0.59
C THR A 95 3.53 -3.71 -2.11
N ALA A 96 4.07 -2.64 -2.70
CA ALA A 96 4.23 -2.51 -4.14
C ALA A 96 5.15 -3.61 -4.71
N ASP A 97 6.26 -3.91 -4.04
CA ASP A 97 7.18 -4.99 -4.44
C ASP A 97 6.50 -6.36 -4.40
N ARG A 98 5.74 -6.67 -3.34
CA ARG A 98 4.99 -7.94 -3.23
C ARG A 98 3.97 -8.10 -4.35
N MET A 99 3.24 -7.03 -4.68
CA MET A 99 2.28 -7.07 -5.78
C MET A 99 2.94 -7.23 -7.15
N ARG A 100 4.11 -6.62 -7.34
CA ARG A 100 4.91 -6.81 -8.54
C ARG A 100 5.34 -8.27 -8.71
N GLN A 101 5.86 -8.89 -7.64
CA GLN A 101 6.25 -10.30 -7.64
C GLN A 101 5.05 -11.21 -7.93
N PHE A 102 3.88 -10.93 -7.35
CA PHE A 102 2.65 -11.68 -7.66
C PHE A 102 2.26 -11.58 -9.13
N ARG A 103 2.36 -10.37 -9.73
CA ARG A 103 2.06 -10.16 -11.16
C ARG A 103 3.04 -10.91 -12.06
N GLU A 104 4.34 -10.84 -11.76
CA GLU A 104 5.39 -11.53 -12.52
C GLU A 104 5.23 -13.07 -12.43
N GLY A 105 4.96 -13.60 -11.24
CA GLY A 105 4.66 -15.02 -11.04
C GLY A 105 3.39 -15.47 -11.77
N SER A 106 2.34 -14.65 -11.75
CA SER A 106 1.09 -14.92 -12.49
C SER A 106 1.31 -14.95 -14.01
N LEU A 107 2.14 -14.04 -14.53
CA LEU A 107 2.52 -14.01 -15.95
C LEU A 107 3.30 -15.26 -16.33
N ALA A 108 4.28 -15.67 -15.51
CA ALA A 108 5.05 -16.89 -15.72
C ALA A 108 4.15 -18.13 -15.74
N ASN A 109 3.18 -18.21 -14.82
CA ASN A 109 2.19 -19.29 -14.79
C ASN A 109 1.33 -19.32 -16.05
N LEU A 110 0.84 -18.16 -16.52
CA LEU A 110 0.06 -18.06 -17.77
C LEU A 110 0.88 -18.45 -19.00
N GLN A 111 2.16 -18.07 -19.06
CA GLN A 111 3.07 -18.48 -20.14
C GLN A 111 3.33 -19.98 -20.11
N SER A 112 3.48 -20.57 -18.92
CA SER A 112 3.61 -22.02 -18.73
C SER A 112 2.34 -22.75 -19.19
N MET A 113 1.16 -22.28 -18.78
CA MET A 113 -0.12 -22.83 -19.25
C MET A 113 -0.29 -22.70 -20.76
N THR A 114 0.04 -21.55 -21.35
CA THR A 114 -0.03 -21.34 -22.80
C THR A 114 0.92 -22.27 -23.54
N SER A 115 2.11 -22.49 -23.00
CA SER A 115 3.08 -23.44 -23.55
C SER A 115 2.56 -24.88 -23.42
N GLY A 116 1.99 -25.25 -22.27
CA GLY A 116 1.33 -26.53 -22.05
C GLY A 116 0.15 -26.77 -23.01
N VAL A 117 -0.66 -25.75 -23.30
CA VAL A 117 -1.74 -25.81 -24.29
C VAL A 117 -1.20 -25.97 -25.71
N ARG A 118 -0.14 -25.24 -26.08
CA ARG A 118 0.51 -25.43 -27.40
C ARG A 118 1.10 -26.82 -27.54
N VAL A 119 1.73 -27.35 -26.49
CA VAL A 119 2.25 -28.73 -26.46
C VAL A 119 1.10 -29.73 -26.59
N ALA A 120 0.03 -29.60 -25.81
CA ALA A 120 -1.15 -30.47 -25.89
C ALA A 120 -1.80 -30.44 -27.28
N ASN A 121 -1.85 -29.28 -27.94
CA ASN A 121 -2.35 -29.14 -29.30
C ASN A 121 -1.39 -29.73 -30.36
N ALA A 122 -0.07 -29.60 -30.17
CA ALA A 122 0.94 -30.17 -31.08
C ALA A 122 0.98 -31.71 -31.04
N TYR A 123 0.58 -32.32 -29.93
CA TYR A 123 0.48 -33.77 -29.76
C TYR A 123 -0.94 -34.34 -29.92
N GLY A 124 -1.91 -33.55 -30.42
CA GLY A 124 -3.20 -34.09 -30.87
C GLY A 124 -4.32 -34.16 -29.82
N GLY A 125 -4.27 -33.38 -28.74
CA GLY A 125 -5.47 -33.05 -27.94
C GLY A 125 -5.29 -33.07 -26.42
N LEU A 126 -5.94 -32.12 -25.74
CA LEU A 126 -6.31 -32.27 -24.33
C LEU A 126 -7.09 -33.59 -24.18
N PRO A 127 -6.85 -34.40 -23.14
CA PRO A 127 -7.64 -35.60 -22.91
C PRO A 127 -9.11 -35.19 -22.80
N GLN A 128 -9.94 -35.63 -23.75
CA GLN A 128 -11.39 -35.60 -23.59
C GLN A 128 -11.68 -36.25 -22.24
N GLU A 129 -12.23 -35.49 -21.31
CA GLU A 129 -12.87 -36.05 -20.13
C GLU A 129 -13.83 -37.13 -20.62
N ARG A 130 -13.51 -38.39 -20.31
CA ARG A 130 -14.53 -39.44 -20.34
C ARG A 130 -15.51 -39.05 -19.26
N ALA A 131 -16.62 -38.44 -19.66
CA ALA A 131 -17.81 -38.32 -18.83
C ALA A 131 -18.07 -39.70 -18.20
N PRO A 132 -18.20 -39.80 -16.86
CA PRO A 132 -18.52 -41.07 -16.24
C PRO A 132 -19.89 -41.50 -16.77
N GLN A 133 -19.92 -42.64 -17.47
CA GLN A 133 -21.16 -43.32 -17.79
C GLN A 133 -21.78 -43.74 -16.46
N ILE A 134 -22.71 -42.93 -15.96
CA ILE A 134 -23.62 -43.35 -14.91
C ILE A 134 -24.37 -44.53 -15.51
N LEU A 135 -23.99 -45.71 -15.06
CA LEU A 135 -24.59 -46.98 -15.43
C LEU A 135 -26.03 -46.96 -14.89
N GLU A 136 -27.00 -46.50 -15.70
CA GLU A 136 -28.40 -46.79 -15.45
C GLU A 136 -28.61 -48.30 -15.59
N ARG A 137 -28.37 -49.05 -14.51
CA ARG A 137 -28.97 -50.37 -14.35
C ARG A 137 -30.39 -50.19 -13.82
N ARG A 138 -31.33 -50.04 -14.76
CA ARG A 138 -32.71 -50.51 -14.59
C ARG A 138 -32.84 -51.88 -15.26
N ALA A 139 -33.01 -52.92 -14.45
CA ALA A 139 -33.85 -54.11 -14.65
C ALA A 139 -33.51 -55.12 -13.55
#